data_AF-A0A1J4WGW8-F1
#
_entry.id   AF-A0A1J4WGW8-F1
#
_cell.length_a   1.000
_cell.length_b   1.000
_cell.length_c   1.000
_cell.angle_alpha   90.00
_cell.angle_beta   90.00
_cell.angle_gamma   90.00
#
_symmetry.space_group_name_H-M   'P 1'
#
loop_
_entity.id
_entity.type
_entity.pdbx_description
1 polymer ?
#
loop_
_entity_poly.entity_id
_entity_poly.type
_entity_poly.pdbx_seq_one_letter_code
_entity_poly.pdbx_strand_id
1 'polypeptide(L)' 'MKPRKVFFDPNVTYFKPGAVPLSMLEEVDLTLDELEALRLCDLENLEQEEAAKRMKISQSTLSRIMEGGEKDETL' A
#
# COMPACT_ATOMS: atom_id res chain seq x y z
N MET A 1 17.12 -8.19 7.58
CA MET A 1 15.78 -7.96 7.01
C MET A 1 15.33 -9.25 6.34
N LYS A 2 14.16 -9.80 6.67
CA LYS A 2 13.63 -11.01 6.00
C LYS A 2 13.05 -10.61 4.63
N PRO A 3 13.22 -11.41 3.57
CA PRO A 3 12.65 -11.09 2.25
C PRO A 3 11.12 -11.12 2.30
N ARG A 4 10.48 -10.08 1.74
CA ARG A 4 9.02 -9.94 1.59
C ARG A 4 8.64 -10.22 0.13
N LYS A 5 7.43 -10.71 -0.12
CA LYS A 5 6.94 -10.94 -1.50
C LYS A 5 5.93 -9.88 -1.90
N VAL A 6 6.27 -9.13 -2.94
CA VAL A 6 5.38 -8.24 -3.70
C VAL A 6 5.03 -8.96 -5.00
N PHE A 7 3.75 -9.00 -5.36
CA PHE A 7 3.26 -9.66 -6.57
C PHE A 7 2.75 -8.68 -7.61
N PHE A 8 2.62 -7.41 -7.23
CA PHE A 8 2.19 -6.33 -8.09
C PHE A 8 3.37 -5.57 -8.67
N ASP A 9 3.37 -5.43 -10.00
CA ASP A 9 4.28 -4.57 -10.75
C ASP A 9 3.42 -3.50 -11.46
N PRO A 10 3.30 -2.29 -10.90
CA PRO A 10 2.41 -1.27 -11.44
C PRO A 10 2.93 -0.72 -12.78
N ASN A 11 2.11 -0.80 -13.83
CA ASN A 11 2.39 -0.11 -15.10
C ASN A 11 2.25 1.43 -15.00
N VAL A 12 1.62 1.92 -13.93
CA VAL A 12 1.42 3.34 -13.63
C VAL A 12 1.76 3.56 -12.16
N THR A 13 2.72 4.44 -11.90
CA THR A 13 3.22 4.73 -10.54
C THR A 13 2.77 6.08 -10.00
N TYR A 14 1.95 6.82 -10.74
CA TYR A 14 1.50 8.15 -10.35
C TYR A 14 -0.01 8.31 -10.58
N PHE A 15 -0.71 8.69 -9.53
CA PHE A 15 -2.13 8.98 -9.58
C PHE A 15 -2.39 10.42 -9.19
N LYS A 16 -3.34 11.06 -9.88
CA LYS A 16 -3.72 12.44 -9.62
C LYS A 16 -5.24 12.54 -9.59
N PRO A 17 -5.85 13.09 -8.52
CA PRO A 17 -7.28 13.40 -8.52
C PRO A 17 -7.60 14.47 -9.57
N GLY A 18 -8.66 14.23 -10.35
CA GLY A 18 -8.97 14.99 -11.58
C GLY A 18 -9.45 16.44 -11.40
N ALA A 19 -9.53 16.97 -10.17
CA ALA A 19 -10.19 18.25 -9.88
C ALA A 19 -9.31 19.33 -9.25
N VAL A 20 -8.07 19.00 -8.83
CA VAL A 20 -7.20 19.93 -8.10
C VAL A 20 -5.91 20.15 -8.91
N PRO A 21 -5.44 21.39 -9.14
CA PRO A 21 -4.13 21.65 -9.74
C PRO A 21 -2.99 20.94 -9.01
N LEU A 22 -2.00 20.43 -9.75
CA LEU A 22 -0.84 19.73 -9.15
C LEU A 22 -0.11 20.56 -8.10
N SER A 23 -0.03 21.88 -8.31
CA SER A 23 0.62 22.82 -7.39
C SER A 23 -0.07 22.99 -6.03
N MET A 24 -1.28 22.44 -5.87
CA MET A 24 -2.06 22.49 -4.63
C MET A 24 -2.31 21.10 -4.05
N LEU A 25 -1.71 20.06 -4.62
CA LEU A 25 -1.77 18.71 -4.10
C LEU A 25 -0.50 18.42 -3.31
N GLU A 26 -0.65 17.80 -2.15
CA GLU A 26 0.46 17.14 -1.47
C GLU A 26 0.75 15.82 -2.20
N GLU A 27 2.04 15.52 -2.36
CA GLU A 27 2.49 14.28 -2.97
C GLU A 27 2.77 13.28 -1.86
N VAL A 28 2.26 12.07 -2.05
CA VAL A 28 2.38 10.98 -1.11
C VAL A 28 3.07 9.82 -1.82
N ASP A 29 4.24 9.44 -1.32
CA ASP A 29 5.01 8.30 -1.83
C ASP A 29 4.60 7.02 -1.09
N LEU A 30 4.12 6.02 -1.82
CA LEU A 30 3.87 4.69 -1.26
C LEU A 30 5.05 3.77 -1.56
N THR A 31 5.51 3.04 -0.55
CA THR A 31 6.45 1.94 -0.76
C THR A 31 5.76 0.77 -1.48
N LEU A 32 6.54 -0.10 -2.13
CA LEU A 32 6.00 -1.30 -2.78
C LEU A 32 5.25 -2.22 -1.81
N ASP A 33 5.66 -2.24 -0.55
CA ASP A 33 5.00 -3.06 0.47
C ASP A 33 3.67 -2.45 0.90
N GLU A 34 3.57 -1.11 1.03
CA GLU A 34 2.31 -0.41 1.29
C GLU A 34 1.35 -0.59 0.12
N LEU A 35 1.83 -0.44 -1.12
CA LEU A 35 1.01 -0.63 -2.32
C LEU A 35 0.47 -2.06 -2.41
N GLU A 36 1.29 -3.08 -2.16
CA GLU A 36 0.83 -4.47 -2.15
C GLU A 36 -0.16 -4.73 -1.02
N ALA A 37 0.05 -4.14 0.16
CA ALA A 37 -0.85 -4.29 1.30
C ALA A 37 -2.23 -3.65 1.03
N LEU A 38 -2.26 -2.41 0.52
CA LEU A 38 -3.49 -1.72 0.08
C LEU A 38 -4.20 -2.53 -1.02
N ARG A 39 -3.45 -3.08 -1.99
CA ARG A 39 -4.03 -3.91 -3.05
C ARG A 39 -4.70 -5.17 -2.50
N LEU A 40 -4.07 -5.87 -1.57
CA LEU A 40 -4.61 -7.12 -1.02
C LEU A 40 -5.79 -6.86 -0.06
N CYS A 41 -5.66 -5.87 0.82
CA CYS A 41 -6.66 -5.58 1.85
C CYS A 41 -7.84 -4.78 1.29
N ASP A 42 -7.59 -3.67 0.60
CA ASP A 42 -8.66 -2.72 0.25
C ASP A 42 -9.24 -2.99 -1.15
N LEU A 43 -8.37 -3.31 -2.12
CA LEU A 43 -8.82 -3.61 -3.47
C LEU A 43 -9.36 -5.04 -3.60
N GLU A 44 -8.62 -6.04 -3.09
CA GLU A 44 -9.01 -7.46 -3.17
C GLU A 44 -9.89 -7.92 -1.98
N ASN A 45 -10.11 -7.08 -0.96
CA ASN A 45 -10.92 -7.39 0.22
C ASN A 45 -10.45 -8.66 0.98
N LEU A 46 -9.14 -8.93 1.01
CA LEU A 46 -8.59 -10.03 1.78
C LEU A 46 -8.45 -9.65 3.26
N GLU A 47 -8.79 -10.60 4.13
CA GLU A 47 -8.50 -10.49 5.56
C GLU A 47 -6.99 -10.35 5.81
N GLN A 48 -6.59 -9.57 6.82
CA GLN A 48 -5.18 -9.29 7.14
C GLN A 48 -4.35 -10.57 7.32
N GLU A 49 -4.94 -11.62 7.88
CA GLU A 49 -4.24 -12.90 8.05
C GLU A 49 -3.89 -13.53 6.70
N GLU A 50 -4.79 -13.46 5.72
CA GLU A 50 -4.60 -14.03 4.39
C GLU A 50 -3.63 -13.18 3.56
N ALA A 51 -3.76 -11.86 3.61
CA ALA A 51 -2.82 -10.94 2.98
C ALA A 51 -1.39 -11.14 3.51
N ALA A 52 -1.21 -11.29 4.83
CA ALA A 52 0.09 -11.53 5.45
C ALA A 52 0.70 -12.86 5.02
N LYS A 53 -0.11 -13.93 4.94
CA LYS A 53 0.31 -15.24 4.41
C LYS A 53 0.78 -15.12 2.96
N ARG A 54 0.05 -14.38 2.13
CA ARG A 54 0.36 -14.16 0.72
C ARG A 54 1.69 -13.42 0.55
N MET A 55 1.91 -12.36 1.33
CA MET A 55 3.17 -11.59 1.36
C MET A 55 4.33 -12.30 2.08
N LYS A 56 4.06 -13.45 2.73
CA LYS A 56 5.01 -14.23 3.55
C LYS A 56 5.60 -13.47 4.74
N ILE A 57 4.76 -12.67 5.40
CA ILE A 57 5.11 -11.89 6.59
C ILE A 57 4.20 -12.26 7.77
N SER A 58 4.52 -11.79 8.98
CA SER A 58 3.57 -11.91 10.09
C SER A 58 2.42 -10.92 9.92
N GLN A 59 1.24 -11.25 10.45
CA GLN A 59 0.12 -10.32 10.52
C GLN A 59 0.53 -8.99 11.18
N SER A 60 1.31 -9.06 12.27
CA SER A 60 1.85 -7.86 12.93
C SER A 60 2.78 -7.01 12.06
N THR A 61 3.46 -7.60 11.08
CA THR A 61 4.27 -6.85 10.12
C THR A 61 3.36 -6.19 9.08
N LEU A 62 2.32 -6.88 8.62
CA LEU A 62 1.32 -6.32 7.71
C LEU A 62 0.61 -5.12 8.36
N SER A 63 0.16 -5.24 9.62
CA SER A 63 -0.52 -4.13 10.32
C SER A 63 0.37 -2.88 10.41
N ARG A 64 1.68 -3.04 10.61
CA ARG A 64 2.62 -1.90 10.63
C ARG A 64 2.82 -1.26 9.25
N ILE A 65 2.74 -2.06 8.19
CA ILE A 65 2.80 -1.57 6.80
C ILE A 65 1.54 -0.76 6.51
N MET A 66 0.36 -1.27 6.89
CA MET A 66 -0.91 -0.56 6.74
C MET A 66 -0.94 0.76 7.55
N GLU A 67 -0.47 0.75 8.80
CA GLU A 67 -0.36 1.97 9.63
C GLU A 67 0.59 3.03 9.07
N GLY A 68 1.56 2.64 8.23
CA GLY A 68 2.40 3.55 7.47
C GLY A 68 1.61 4.21 6.35
N GLY A 69 1.02 3.39 5.48
CA GLY A 69 0.23 3.85 4.34
C GLY A 69 -1.00 4.70 4.69
N GLU A 70 -1.72 4.40 5.78
CA GLU A 70 -2.87 5.22 6.22
C GLU A 70 -2.49 6.66 6.61
N LYS A 71 -1.29 6.83 7.18
CA LYS A 71 -0.79 8.17 7.52
C LYS A 71 -0.44 8.95 6.27
N ASP A 72 0.15 8.25 5.31
CA ASP A 72 0.55 8.79 4.03
C ASP A 72 -0.70 9.19 3.22
N GLU A 73 -1.79 8.40 3.25
CA GLU A 73 -3.04 8.68 2.53
C GLU A 73 -3.85 9.87 3.08
N THR A 74 -3.69 10.24 4.36
CA THR A 74 -4.53 11.26 5.04
C THR A 74 -3.88 12.65 5.12
N LEU A 75 -2.69 12.83 4.51
CA LEU A 75 -2.02 14.13 4.38
C LEU A 75 -2.37 14.80 3.05
#